data_AF-A0A7J8ZUK0-F1
#
_entry.id   AF-A0A7J8ZUK0-F1
#
_cell.length_a   1.000
_cell.length_b   1.000
_cell.length_c   1.000
_cell.angle_alpha   90.00
_cell.angle_beta   90.00
_cell.angle_gamma   90.00
#
_symmetry.space_group_name_H-M   'P 1'
#
loop_
_entity.id
_entity.type
_entity.pdbx_description
1 polymer ?
#
loop_
_entity_poly.entity_id
_entity_poly.type
_entity_poly.pdbx_seq_one_letter_code
_entity_poly.pdbx_strand_id
1 'polypeptide(L)'
;MILEENGCAEYLQNLGLNGRTDPESFKACVPLVTHKDLEPCIQRVADGAFSPILTGKPITTISISSGTTQGKPKFVPFNDEMMETTLQIFRTSFAFRNKEFPIENGRALQFIYSSKQIKTKGGLFAGTATSNVFRNSQFRKAMKAMQSECCSPDEVIFGPDFHQSLYCHLLCGLIFHEEIQLVSSTFAYSIVLAFRTFEQVWEELCDDIREGVLTSRITFPSVRSAMAKLLKPNPELADLIEKKCSRLSNWYGLIPELFPNVKYIYGIMTGSMEPYLKKLRHYAADVPLISADYGSSEGWIGANINPSLP
;
A
#
# COMPACT_ATOMS: atom_id res chain seq x y z
N MET A 1 9.76 22.98 -16.74
CA MET A 1 9.67 21.50 -16.80
C MET A 1 8.29 20.99 -17.20
N ILE A 2 7.22 21.04 -16.37
CA ILE A 2 5.90 20.46 -16.73
C ILE A 2 5.33 21.04 -18.03
N LEU A 3 5.32 22.37 -18.20
CA LEU A 3 4.76 23.00 -19.41
C LEU A 3 5.63 22.78 -20.66
N GLU A 4 6.95 22.66 -20.49
CA GLU A 4 7.87 22.38 -21.60
C GLU A 4 7.65 20.97 -22.13
N GLU A 5 7.53 20.00 -21.23
CA GLU A 5 7.32 18.60 -21.59
C GLU A 5 5.95 18.35 -22.23
N ASN A 6 4.93 19.02 -21.74
CA ASN A 6 3.55 18.78 -22.14
C ASN A 6 3.05 19.79 -23.19
N GLY A 7 3.90 20.67 -23.70
CA GLY A 7 3.52 21.71 -24.68
C GLY A 7 2.96 21.15 -25.99
N CYS A 8 3.31 19.91 -26.35
CA CYS A 8 2.76 19.20 -27.51
C CYS A 8 1.41 18.51 -27.23
N ALA A 9 0.95 18.47 -25.97
CA ALA A 9 -0.28 17.79 -25.63
C ALA A 9 -1.51 18.53 -26.15
N GLU A 10 -2.46 17.80 -26.74
CA GLU A 10 -3.69 18.37 -27.32
C GLU A 10 -4.42 19.26 -26.32
N TYR A 11 -4.44 18.89 -25.04
CA TYR A 11 -5.10 19.66 -23.99
C TYR A 11 -4.53 21.09 -23.88
N LEU A 12 -3.20 21.25 -23.82
CA LEU A 12 -2.57 22.58 -23.71
C LEU A 12 -2.63 23.37 -25.03
N GLN A 13 -2.59 22.68 -26.17
CA GLN A 13 -2.75 23.30 -27.49
C GLN A 13 -4.16 23.88 -27.66
N ASN A 14 -5.19 23.12 -27.28
CA ASN A 14 -6.59 23.55 -27.37
C ASN A 14 -6.91 24.73 -26.45
N LEU A 15 -6.15 24.91 -25.37
CA LEU A 15 -6.26 26.05 -24.45
C LEU A 15 -5.48 27.29 -24.93
N GLY A 16 -4.78 27.21 -26.08
CA GLY A 16 -4.05 28.34 -26.64
C GLY A 16 -2.77 28.70 -25.88
N LEU A 17 -2.22 27.80 -25.06
CA LEU A 17 -0.98 28.07 -24.33
C LEU A 17 0.21 28.25 -25.29
N ASN A 18 0.17 27.62 -26.47
CA ASN A 18 1.09 27.83 -27.59
C ASN A 18 2.58 27.71 -27.19
N GLY A 19 2.91 26.73 -26.35
CA GLY A 19 4.28 26.47 -25.90
C GLY A 19 4.83 27.47 -24.87
N ARG A 20 4.01 28.41 -24.38
CA ARG A 20 4.40 29.33 -23.30
C ARG A 20 4.51 28.58 -21.97
N THR A 21 5.55 28.93 -21.20
CA THR A 21 5.92 28.22 -19.97
C THR A 21 5.93 29.13 -18.74
N ASP A 22 5.61 30.41 -18.91
CA ASP A 22 5.51 31.38 -17.83
C ASP A 22 4.22 31.23 -17.00
N PRO A 23 4.29 31.46 -15.67
CA PRO A 23 3.13 31.35 -14.79
C PRO A 23 1.93 32.24 -15.18
N GLU A 24 2.19 33.42 -15.73
CA GLU A 24 1.19 34.41 -16.13
C GLU A 24 0.34 33.89 -17.30
N SER A 25 0.99 33.43 -18.36
CA SER A 25 0.33 32.81 -19.51
C SER A 25 -0.42 31.55 -19.11
N PHE A 26 0.15 30.73 -18.23
CA PHE A 26 -0.52 29.53 -17.71
C PHE A 26 -1.83 29.89 -16.99
N LYS A 27 -1.78 30.84 -16.04
CA LYS A 27 -2.96 31.28 -15.29
C LYS A 27 -4.02 31.91 -16.18
N ALA A 28 -3.62 32.60 -17.25
CA ALA A 28 -4.54 33.24 -18.17
C ALA A 28 -5.23 32.25 -19.13
N CYS A 29 -4.56 31.15 -19.50
CA CYS A 29 -5.04 30.22 -20.54
C CYS A 29 -5.62 28.92 -19.98
N VAL A 30 -5.10 28.43 -18.85
CA VAL A 30 -5.46 27.11 -18.31
C VAL A 30 -6.48 27.26 -17.18
N PRO A 31 -7.74 26.81 -17.38
CA PRO A 31 -8.77 26.96 -16.37
C PRO A 31 -8.58 25.98 -15.21
N LEU A 32 -9.16 26.33 -14.06
CA LEU A 32 -9.35 25.36 -12.99
C LEU A 32 -10.41 24.33 -13.44
N VAL A 33 -10.06 23.05 -13.36
CA VAL A 33 -10.89 21.94 -13.84
C VAL A 33 -11.14 20.91 -12.75
N THR A 34 -12.22 20.15 -12.93
CA THR A 34 -12.53 18.96 -12.17
C THR A 34 -12.25 17.70 -13.00
N HIS A 35 -12.30 16.53 -12.35
CA HIS A 35 -12.18 15.25 -13.06
C HIS A 35 -13.21 15.11 -14.20
N LYS A 36 -14.43 15.64 -14.02
CA LYS A 36 -15.50 15.59 -15.03
C LYS A 36 -15.09 16.29 -16.33
N ASP A 37 -14.36 17.39 -16.22
CA ASP A 37 -13.94 18.18 -17.39
C ASP A 37 -12.82 17.47 -18.17
N LEU A 38 -12.03 16.63 -17.49
CA LEU A 38 -10.95 15.83 -18.08
C LEU A 38 -11.40 14.43 -18.51
N GLU A 39 -12.56 13.95 -18.07
CA GLU A 39 -13.08 12.61 -18.36
C GLU A 39 -13.07 12.27 -19.87
N PRO A 40 -13.46 13.17 -20.80
CA PRO A 40 -13.39 12.88 -22.23
C PRO A 40 -11.95 12.62 -22.72
N CYS A 41 -10.98 13.39 -22.24
CA CYS A 41 -9.56 13.21 -22.58
C CYS A 41 -9.02 11.90 -22.01
N ILE A 42 -9.33 11.61 -20.74
CA ILE A 42 -8.91 10.38 -20.05
C ILE A 42 -9.51 9.16 -20.72
N GLN A 43 -10.78 9.21 -21.14
CA GLN A 43 -11.43 8.10 -21.83
C GLN A 43 -10.79 7.82 -23.19
N ARG A 44 -10.41 8.86 -23.95
CA ARG A 44 -9.68 8.68 -25.22
C ARG A 44 -8.33 7.98 -25.00
N VAL A 45 -7.61 8.31 -23.92
CA VAL A 45 -6.38 7.58 -23.55
C VAL A 45 -6.71 6.12 -23.21
N ALA A 46 -7.72 5.88 -22.37
CA ALA A 46 -8.15 4.53 -21.99
C ALA A 46 -8.63 3.70 -23.20
N ASP A 47 -9.13 4.34 -24.25
CA ASP A 47 -9.57 3.71 -25.49
C ASP A 47 -8.42 3.46 -26.49
N GLY A 48 -7.20 3.92 -26.17
CA GLY A 48 -5.99 3.64 -26.96
C GLY A 48 -5.65 4.72 -27.99
N ALA A 49 -6.02 5.97 -27.75
CA ALA A 49 -5.56 7.07 -28.60
C ALA A 49 -4.03 7.16 -28.61
N PHE A 50 -3.45 7.29 -29.81
CA PHE A 50 -2.00 7.34 -30.02
C PHE A 50 -1.41 8.75 -29.87
N SER A 51 -2.23 9.80 -29.90
CA SER A 51 -1.78 11.18 -29.77
C SER A 51 -1.51 11.56 -28.30
N PRO A 52 -0.58 12.50 -28.04
CA PRO A 52 -0.35 13.02 -26.70
C PRO A 52 -1.54 13.88 -26.26
N ILE A 53 -2.56 13.29 -25.62
CA ILE A 53 -3.77 14.02 -25.25
C ILE A 53 -3.54 14.93 -24.05
N LEU A 54 -3.07 14.36 -22.94
CA LEU A 54 -2.89 15.05 -21.66
C LEU A 54 -1.43 15.31 -21.31
N THR A 55 -0.52 14.50 -21.84
CA THR A 55 0.92 14.57 -21.54
C THR A 55 1.73 14.14 -22.75
N GLY A 56 2.95 14.68 -22.87
CA GLY A 56 3.95 14.25 -23.84
C GLY A 56 4.60 12.90 -23.49
N LYS A 57 4.47 12.44 -22.25
CA LYS A 57 5.00 11.15 -21.79
C LYS A 57 3.98 10.02 -21.94
N PRO A 58 4.42 8.77 -22.21
CA PRO A 58 3.52 7.63 -22.25
C PRO A 58 2.80 7.39 -20.92
N ILE A 59 1.50 7.17 -20.98
CA ILE A 59 0.70 6.68 -19.85
C ILE A 59 0.79 5.16 -19.84
N THR A 60 1.34 4.59 -18.77
CA THR A 60 1.66 3.15 -18.69
C THR A 60 0.53 2.36 -18.04
N THR A 61 -0.20 2.97 -17.10
CA THR A 61 -1.35 2.38 -16.41
C THR A 61 -2.39 3.43 -16.07
N ILE A 62 -3.56 3.00 -15.60
CA ILE A 62 -4.62 3.88 -15.09
C ILE A 62 -4.88 3.54 -13.62
N SER A 63 -4.94 4.56 -12.79
CA SER A 63 -5.35 4.46 -11.39
C SER A 63 -6.86 4.67 -11.29
N ILE A 64 -7.54 3.76 -10.59
CA ILE A 64 -8.96 3.86 -10.24
C ILE A 64 -9.04 4.46 -8.85
N SER A 65 -9.57 5.68 -8.76
CA SER A 65 -9.75 6.38 -7.49
C SER A 65 -10.95 5.83 -6.71
N SER A 66 -10.90 5.93 -5.38
CA SER A 66 -12.03 5.64 -4.50
C SER A 66 -13.16 6.67 -4.62
N GLY A 67 -12.86 7.88 -5.11
CA GLY A 67 -13.87 8.88 -5.46
C GLY A 67 -14.59 8.53 -6.75
N THR A 68 -15.90 8.78 -6.80
CA THR A 68 -16.71 8.59 -8.02
C THR A 68 -17.08 9.92 -8.67
N THR A 69 -17.25 9.92 -9.99
CA THR A 69 -17.90 11.01 -10.73
C THR A 69 -19.23 10.45 -11.26
N GLN A 70 -20.36 10.99 -10.81
CA GLN A 70 -21.70 10.50 -11.20
C GLN A 70 -21.89 8.98 -10.99
N GLY A 71 -21.31 8.43 -9.92
CA GLY A 71 -21.39 7.00 -9.61
C GLY A 71 -20.43 6.09 -10.39
N LYS A 72 -19.62 6.62 -11.32
CA LYS A 72 -18.56 5.87 -12.02
C LYS A 72 -17.19 6.04 -11.33
N PRO A 73 -16.34 5.01 -11.31
CA PRO A 73 -14.97 5.14 -10.80
C PRO A 73 -14.17 6.14 -11.62
N LYS A 74 -13.44 7.04 -10.96
CA LYS A 74 -12.57 8.00 -11.65
C LYS A 74 -11.29 7.31 -12.13
N PHE A 75 -11.03 7.42 -13.43
CA PHE A 75 -9.74 7.04 -14.01
C PHE A 75 -8.77 8.21 -13.90
N VAL A 76 -7.55 7.90 -13.47
CA VAL A 76 -6.46 8.86 -13.32
C VAL A 76 -5.24 8.29 -14.05
N PRO A 77 -4.69 8.98 -15.06
CA PRO A 77 -3.48 8.54 -15.74
C PRO A 77 -2.31 8.32 -14.77
N PHE A 78 -1.55 7.25 -14.99
CA PHE A 78 -0.36 6.93 -14.21
C PHE A 78 0.81 6.62 -15.16
N ASN A 79 1.98 7.22 -14.89
CA ASN A 79 3.20 7.02 -15.66
C ASN A 79 4.40 6.77 -14.73
N ASP A 80 5.56 6.50 -15.32
CA ASP A 80 6.77 6.14 -14.56
C ASP A 80 7.31 7.32 -13.73
N GLU A 81 7.13 8.56 -14.16
CA GLU A 81 7.53 9.75 -13.38
C GLU A 81 6.69 9.89 -12.09
N MET A 82 5.39 9.59 -12.16
CA MET A 82 4.54 9.52 -10.96
C MET A 82 5.05 8.44 -9.99
N MET A 83 5.54 7.32 -10.49
CA MET A 83 6.17 6.29 -9.65
C MET A 83 7.47 6.81 -9.00
N GLU A 84 8.35 7.46 -9.77
CA GLU A 84 9.62 7.99 -9.27
C GLU A 84 9.42 9.03 -8.16
N THR A 85 8.53 9.99 -8.38
CA THR A 85 8.18 11.03 -7.40
C THR A 85 7.55 10.43 -6.13
N THR A 86 6.67 9.43 -6.29
CA THR A 86 6.10 8.68 -5.16
C THR A 86 7.21 7.98 -4.34
N LEU A 87 8.15 7.30 -5.00
CA LEU A 87 9.26 6.65 -4.32
C LEU A 87 10.20 7.64 -3.63
N GLN A 88 10.39 8.84 -4.19
CA GLN A 88 11.16 9.90 -3.55
C GLN A 88 10.51 10.34 -2.22
N ILE A 89 9.19 10.47 -2.20
CA ILE A 89 8.44 10.78 -0.97
C ILE A 89 8.59 9.66 0.06
N PHE A 90 8.45 8.40 -0.35
CA PHE A 90 8.65 7.26 0.55
C PHE A 90 10.06 7.21 1.14
N ARG A 91 11.10 7.44 0.32
CA ARG A 91 12.49 7.51 0.79
C ARG A 91 12.72 8.64 1.77
N THR A 92 12.13 9.81 1.49
CA THR A 92 12.23 10.98 2.37
C THR A 92 11.58 10.68 3.72
N SER A 93 10.33 10.20 3.70
CA SER A 93 9.58 9.80 4.90
C SER A 93 10.31 8.73 5.70
N PHE A 94 10.85 7.71 5.03
CA PHE A 94 11.66 6.67 5.66
C PHE A 94 12.92 7.25 6.31
N ALA A 95 13.64 8.18 5.70
CA ALA A 95 14.84 8.76 6.30
C ALA A 95 14.55 9.45 7.64
N PHE A 96 13.43 10.18 7.76
CA PHE A 96 13.01 10.77 9.02
C PHE A 96 12.56 9.73 10.05
N ARG A 97 11.77 8.73 9.63
CA ARG A 97 11.37 7.63 10.53
C ARG A 97 12.56 6.84 11.03
N ASN A 98 13.49 6.47 10.15
CA ASN A 98 14.63 5.64 10.48
C ASN A 98 15.64 6.36 11.38
N LYS A 99 15.65 7.70 11.37
CA LYS A 99 16.43 8.50 12.32
C LYS A 99 15.90 8.36 13.75
N GLU A 100 14.58 8.42 13.92
CA GLU A 100 13.93 8.36 15.24
C GLU A 100 13.71 6.92 15.73
N PHE A 101 13.38 6.01 14.81
CA PHE A 101 13.11 4.60 15.06
C PHE A 101 13.94 3.74 14.09
N PRO A 102 15.23 3.53 14.37
CA PRO A 102 16.11 2.77 13.49
C PRO A 102 15.61 1.35 13.25
N ILE A 103 15.46 1.01 11.97
CA ILE A 103 15.31 -0.36 11.48
C ILE A 103 16.72 -0.84 11.09
N GLU A 104 16.99 -2.11 11.36
CA GLU A 104 18.26 -2.75 11.00
C GLU A 104 17.97 -3.87 9.98
N ASN A 105 18.37 -5.11 10.26
CA ASN A 105 18.13 -6.25 9.38
C ASN A 105 16.76 -6.91 9.63
N GLY A 106 15.73 -6.11 9.92
CA GLY A 106 14.38 -6.58 10.20
C GLY A 106 13.52 -6.76 8.94
N ARG A 107 12.32 -7.29 9.14
CA ARG A 107 11.24 -7.39 8.14
C ARG A 107 10.05 -6.54 8.52
N ALA A 108 9.20 -6.29 7.54
CA ALA A 108 7.91 -5.65 7.74
C ALA A 108 6.77 -6.66 7.59
N LEU A 109 5.87 -6.71 8.58
CA LEU A 109 4.55 -7.30 8.43
C LEU A 109 3.64 -6.25 7.77
N GLN A 110 3.45 -6.35 6.46
CA GLN A 110 2.64 -5.40 5.69
C GLN A 110 1.32 -6.04 5.26
N PHE A 111 0.21 -5.49 5.75
CA PHE A 111 -1.14 -5.84 5.29
C PHE A 111 -1.47 -5.03 4.02
N ILE A 112 -0.81 -5.41 2.94
CA ILE A 112 -0.97 -4.80 1.61
C ILE A 112 -1.64 -5.78 0.67
N TYR A 113 -2.59 -5.27 -0.11
CA TYR A 113 -3.42 -6.07 -1.01
C TYR A 113 -3.42 -5.43 -2.38
N SER A 114 -3.29 -6.24 -3.43
CA SER A 114 -3.50 -5.77 -4.78
C SER A 114 -4.88 -6.19 -5.28
N SER A 115 -5.66 -5.20 -5.68
CA SER A 115 -6.95 -5.43 -6.33
C SER A 115 -6.76 -6.06 -7.71
N LYS A 116 -7.80 -6.73 -8.19
CA LYS A 116 -7.87 -7.20 -9.59
C LYS A 116 -7.75 -6.01 -10.53
N GLN A 117 -6.82 -6.08 -11.48
CA GLN A 117 -6.72 -5.10 -12.55
C GLN A 117 -7.73 -5.43 -13.65
N ILE A 118 -8.32 -4.40 -14.25
CA ILE A 118 -9.13 -4.49 -15.46
C ILE A 118 -8.30 -4.00 -16.64
N LYS A 119 -8.55 -4.56 -17.82
CA LYS A 119 -7.92 -4.08 -19.06
C LYS A 119 -8.87 -3.11 -19.74
N THR A 120 -8.39 -1.91 -20.03
CA THR A 120 -9.14 -0.90 -20.80
C THR A 120 -9.23 -1.31 -22.28
N LYS A 121 -10.09 -0.64 -23.05
CA LYS A 121 -10.29 -0.91 -24.47
C LYS A 121 -9.00 -0.69 -25.29
N GLY A 122 -8.20 0.30 -24.91
CA GLY A 122 -6.89 0.59 -25.48
C GLY A 122 -5.78 -0.34 -24.99
N GLY A 123 -6.09 -1.27 -24.08
CA GLY A 123 -5.15 -2.28 -23.61
C GLY A 123 -4.33 -1.91 -22.37
N LEU A 124 -4.47 -0.69 -21.83
CA LEU A 124 -3.87 -0.30 -20.55
C LEU A 124 -4.50 -1.07 -19.39
N PHE A 125 -3.68 -1.43 -18.39
CA PHE A 125 -4.19 -1.96 -17.13
C PHE A 125 -4.69 -0.82 -16.24
N ALA A 126 -5.87 -1.01 -15.66
CA ALA A 126 -6.45 -0.12 -14.67
C ALA A 126 -6.65 -0.86 -13.33
N GLY A 127 -6.18 -0.27 -12.24
CA GLY A 127 -6.29 -0.80 -10.88
C GLY A 127 -6.21 0.33 -9.86
N THR A 128 -6.31 0.04 -8.57
CA THR A 128 -6.13 1.10 -7.56
C THR A 128 -4.72 1.68 -7.64
N ALA A 129 -4.53 2.95 -7.25
CA ALA A 129 -3.21 3.57 -7.24
C ALA A 129 -2.18 2.76 -6.44
N THR A 130 -2.57 2.24 -5.27
CA THR A 130 -1.71 1.35 -4.46
C THR A 130 -1.38 0.04 -5.19
N SER A 131 -2.33 -0.55 -5.92
CA SER A 131 -2.06 -1.76 -6.72
C SER A 131 -1.05 -1.51 -7.83
N ASN A 132 -1.12 -0.35 -8.50
CA ASN A 132 -0.17 0.03 -9.54
C ASN A 132 1.23 0.24 -8.94
N VAL A 133 1.33 0.89 -7.77
CA VAL A 133 2.58 1.05 -7.03
C VAL A 133 3.15 -0.32 -6.61
N PHE A 134 2.37 -1.18 -5.97
CA PHE A 134 2.87 -2.47 -5.46
C PHE A 134 3.31 -3.43 -6.58
N ARG A 135 2.66 -3.38 -7.75
CA ARG A 135 3.03 -4.19 -8.93
C ARG A 135 4.23 -3.65 -9.69
N ASN A 136 4.61 -2.40 -9.46
CA ASN A 136 5.74 -1.80 -10.16
C ASN A 136 7.07 -2.39 -9.64
N SER A 137 7.93 -2.83 -10.57
CA SER A 137 9.22 -3.44 -10.21
C SER A 137 10.15 -2.54 -9.37
N GLN A 138 10.00 -1.22 -9.49
CA GLN A 138 10.76 -0.26 -8.70
C GLN A 138 10.36 -0.26 -7.22
N PHE A 139 9.11 -0.60 -6.90
CA PHE A 139 8.61 -0.64 -5.52
C PHE A 139 9.40 -1.63 -4.67
N ARG A 140 9.56 -2.86 -5.15
CA ARG A 140 10.30 -3.91 -4.42
C ARG A 140 11.75 -3.50 -4.17
N LYS A 141 12.41 -2.92 -5.18
CA LYS A 141 13.79 -2.40 -5.03
C LYS A 141 13.86 -1.29 -3.99
N ALA A 142 12.87 -0.39 -3.98
CA ALA A 142 12.80 0.70 -3.00
C ALA A 142 12.54 0.18 -1.57
N MET A 143 11.59 -0.75 -1.38
CA MET A 143 11.31 -1.35 -0.07
C MET A 143 12.54 -2.05 0.50
N LYS A 144 13.29 -2.78 -0.35
CA LYS A 144 14.57 -3.38 0.03
C LYS A 144 15.62 -2.34 0.43
N ALA A 145 15.76 -1.27 -0.35
CA ALA A 145 16.68 -0.18 0.00
C ALA A 145 16.31 0.54 1.31
N MET A 146 15.03 0.52 1.69
CA MET A 146 14.52 1.08 2.95
C MET A 146 14.35 0.03 4.06
N GLN A 147 14.95 -1.17 3.91
CA GLN A 147 14.90 -2.25 4.93
C GLN A 147 13.46 -2.57 5.40
N SER A 148 12.48 -2.38 4.50
CA SER A 148 11.05 -2.52 4.77
C SER A 148 10.45 -3.61 3.89
N GLU A 149 11.22 -4.68 3.63
CA GLU A 149 10.75 -5.81 2.82
C GLU A 149 9.61 -6.52 3.54
N CYS A 150 8.52 -6.77 2.81
CA CYS A 150 7.38 -7.50 3.33
C CYS A 150 7.78 -8.95 3.65
N CYS A 151 7.36 -9.46 4.80
CA CYS A 151 7.57 -10.85 5.18
C CYS A 151 6.71 -11.83 4.36
N SER A 152 5.64 -11.34 3.74
CA SER A 152 4.73 -12.15 2.93
C SER A 152 5.18 -12.24 1.47
N PRO A 153 5.04 -13.41 0.82
CA PRO A 153 5.42 -13.58 -0.56
C PRO A 153 4.48 -12.83 -1.51
N ASP A 154 4.96 -12.57 -2.73
CA ASP A 154 4.22 -11.87 -3.79
C ASP A 154 2.87 -12.55 -4.07
N GLU A 155 2.81 -13.88 -4.05
CA GLU A 155 1.58 -14.65 -4.27
C GLU A 155 0.50 -14.36 -3.21
N VAL A 156 0.89 -14.00 -1.97
CA VAL A 156 -0.04 -13.59 -0.91
C VAL A 156 -0.50 -12.15 -1.13
N ILE A 157 0.43 -11.22 -1.43
CA ILE A 157 0.13 -9.79 -1.68
C ILE A 157 -0.78 -9.62 -2.89
N PHE A 158 -0.52 -10.36 -3.96
CA PHE A 158 -1.27 -10.38 -5.21
C PHE A 158 -2.32 -11.50 -5.25
N GLY A 159 -2.64 -12.08 -4.09
CA GLY A 159 -3.64 -13.12 -3.92
C GLY A 159 -5.03 -12.63 -4.35
N PRO A 160 -5.85 -13.51 -4.96
CA PRO A 160 -7.15 -13.11 -5.52
C PRO A 160 -8.26 -12.98 -4.47
N ASP A 161 -8.09 -13.52 -3.26
CA ASP A 161 -9.06 -13.46 -2.17
C ASP A 161 -8.47 -12.76 -0.95
N PHE A 162 -9.19 -11.74 -0.48
CA PHE A 162 -8.76 -10.91 0.64
C PHE A 162 -8.60 -11.71 1.94
N HIS A 163 -9.55 -12.59 2.26
CA HIS A 163 -9.55 -13.31 3.52
C HIS A 163 -8.41 -14.34 3.58
N GLN A 164 -8.16 -15.03 2.48
CA GLN A 164 -7.02 -15.94 2.35
C GLN A 164 -5.69 -15.21 2.43
N SER A 165 -5.54 -14.08 1.72
CA SER A 165 -4.33 -13.26 1.82
C SER A 165 -4.12 -12.72 3.23
N LEU A 166 -5.17 -12.25 3.90
CA LEU A 166 -5.07 -11.76 5.27
C LEU A 166 -4.61 -12.86 6.23
N TYR A 167 -5.18 -14.06 6.14
CA TYR A 167 -4.75 -15.21 6.94
C TYR A 167 -3.27 -15.51 6.70
N CYS A 168 -2.83 -15.57 5.43
CA CYS A 168 -1.44 -15.82 5.09
C CYS A 168 -0.49 -14.68 5.52
N HIS A 169 -0.92 -13.42 5.53
CA HIS A 169 -0.14 -12.32 6.08
C HIS A 169 0.11 -12.51 7.58
N LEU A 170 -0.92 -12.84 8.35
CA LEU A 170 -0.80 -13.14 9.78
C LEU A 170 0.14 -14.33 10.01
N LEU A 171 -0.04 -15.41 9.25
CA LEU A 171 0.82 -16.60 9.34
C LEU A 171 2.29 -16.29 9.02
N CYS A 172 2.56 -15.52 7.97
CA CYS A 172 3.93 -15.05 7.67
C CYS A 172 4.49 -14.20 8.81
N GLY A 173 3.68 -13.31 9.39
CA GLY A 173 4.09 -12.51 10.54
C GLY A 173 4.55 -13.39 11.71
N LEU A 174 3.77 -14.41 12.06
CA LEU A 174 4.10 -15.35 13.14
C LEU A 174 5.36 -16.17 12.83
N ILE A 175 5.52 -16.68 11.60
CA ILE A 175 6.71 -17.43 11.19
C ILE A 175 7.98 -16.59 11.37
N PHE A 176 7.90 -15.30 11.07
CA PHE A 176 9.03 -14.37 11.13
C PHE A 176 9.00 -13.46 12.37
N HIS A 177 8.34 -13.86 13.46
CA HIS A 177 7.95 -12.94 14.53
C HIS A 177 9.11 -12.19 15.19
N GLU A 178 10.30 -12.80 15.29
CA GLU A 178 11.51 -12.16 15.82
C GLU A 178 12.12 -11.16 14.83
N GLU A 179 11.93 -11.35 13.54
CA GLU A 179 12.44 -10.47 12.49
C GLU A 179 11.54 -9.25 12.27
N ILE A 180 10.27 -9.27 12.71
CA ILE A 180 9.33 -8.17 12.50
C ILE A 180 9.74 -6.94 13.31
N GLN A 181 10.17 -5.89 12.60
CA GLN A 181 10.49 -4.57 13.16
C GLN A 181 9.46 -3.50 12.77
N LEU A 182 8.64 -3.76 11.76
CA LEU A 182 7.62 -2.83 11.26
C LEU A 182 6.30 -3.58 11.05
N VAL A 183 5.20 -3.05 11.58
CA VAL A 183 3.85 -3.48 11.19
C VAL A 183 3.20 -2.35 10.42
N SER A 184 2.69 -2.62 9.21
CA SER A 184 2.12 -1.54 8.39
C SER A 184 0.96 -1.95 7.50
N SER A 185 0.22 -0.95 7.06
CA SER A 185 -0.78 -1.02 6.00
C SER A 185 -0.98 0.36 5.39
N THR A 186 -1.78 0.47 4.32
CA THR A 186 -2.18 1.79 3.81
C THR A 186 -3.01 2.57 4.84
N PHE A 187 -3.95 1.92 5.52
CA PHE A 187 -4.92 2.56 6.43
C PHE A 187 -4.95 1.86 7.79
N ALA A 188 -5.05 2.63 8.88
CA ALA A 188 -5.16 2.10 10.25
C ALA A 188 -6.28 1.05 10.40
N TYR A 189 -7.40 1.25 9.69
CA TYR A 189 -8.49 0.27 9.62
C TYR A 189 -8.01 -1.14 9.24
N SER A 190 -7.12 -1.28 8.25
CA SER A 190 -6.63 -2.58 7.78
C SER A 190 -5.83 -3.32 8.85
N ILE A 191 -5.03 -2.61 9.65
CA ILE A 191 -4.29 -3.22 10.77
C ILE A 191 -5.26 -3.67 11.86
N VAL A 192 -6.23 -2.82 12.22
CA VAL A 192 -7.27 -3.19 13.20
C VAL A 192 -8.07 -4.39 12.73
N LEU A 193 -8.45 -4.45 11.45
CA LEU A 193 -9.15 -5.58 10.86
C LEU A 193 -8.29 -6.84 10.93
N ALA A 194 -7.01 -6.75 10.58
CA ALA A 194 -6.10 -7.88 10.61
C ALA A 194 -5.98 -8.50 12.00
N PHE A 195 -5.76 -7.67 13.03
CA PHE A 195 -5.64 -8.18 14.40
C PHE A 195 -6.98 -8.60 14.99
N ARG A 196 -8.12 -8.01 14.59
CA ARG A 196 -9.45 -8.56 14.94
C ARG A 196 -9.68 -9.93 14.33
N THR A 197 -9.23 -10.16 13.10
CA THR A 197 -9.28 -11.48 12.48
C THR A 197 -8.34 -12.44 13.21
N PHE A 198 -7.14 -12.01 13.60
CA PHE A 198 -6.23 -12.79 14.43
C PHE A 198 -6.91 -13.30 15.72
N GLU A 199 -7.64 -12.44 16.44
CA GLU A 199 -8.39 -12.84 17.66
C GLU A 199 -9.32 -14.04 17.41
N GLN A 200 -9.78 -14.24 16.17
CA GLN A 200 -10.72 -15.30 15.79
C GLN A 200 -10.05 -16.57 15.25
N VAL A 201 -8.81 -16.47 14.75
CA VAL A 201 -8.16 -17.57 14.01
C VAL A 201 -6.78 -17.94 14.56
N TRP A 202 -6.36 -17.37 15.70
CA TRP A 202 -5.03 -17.60 16.27
C TRP A 202 -4.76 -19.08 16.59
N GLU A 203 -5.77 -19.84 17.03
CA GLU A 203 -5.64 -21.30 17.28
C GLU A 203 -5.36 -22.05 15.97
N GLU A 204 -6.12 -21.77 14.91
CA GLU A 204 -5.92 -22.36 13.57
C GLU A 204 -4.52 -22.00 13.01
N LEU A 205 -4.06 -20.77 13.24
CA LEU A 205 -2.70 -20.34 12.88
C LEU A 205 -1.63 -21.11 13.65
N CYS A 206 -1.85 -21.42 14.94
CA CYS A 206 -0.92 -22.22 15.74
C CYS A 206 -0.89 -23.67 15.26
N ASP A 207 -2.04 -24.26 14.92
CA ASP A 207 -2.12 -25.61 14.36
C ASP A 207 -1.38 -25.72 13.01
N ASP A 208 -1.56 -24.74 12.12
CA ASP A 208 -0.83 -24.69 10.84
C ASP A 208 0.70 -24.63 11.06
N ILE A 209 1.17 -23.85 12.04
CA ILE A 209 2.60 -23.76 12.41
C ILE A 209 3.09 -25.08 13.01
N ARG A 210 2.32 -25.67 13.92
CA ARG A 210 2.66 -26.91 14.62
C ARG A 210 2.86 -28.06 13.64
N GLU A 211 1.88 -28.27 12.77
CA GLU A 211 1.87 -29.38 11.80
C GLU A 211 2.69 -29.06 10.55
N GLY A 212 2.99 -27.78 10.30
CA GLY A 212 3.62 -27.35 9.07
C GLY A 212 2.74 -27.50 7.83
N VAL A 213 1.43 -27.60 8.01
CA VAL A 213 0.45 -27.84 6.96
C VAL A 213 -0.53 -26.68 6.92
N LEU A 214 -0.63 -26.02 5.77
CA LEU A 214 -1.53 -24.88 5.61
C LEU A 214 -3.00 -25.34 5.56
N THR A 215 -3.85 -24.73 6.37
CA THR A 215 -5.30 -24.96 6.44
C THR A 215 -5.97 -25.06 5.06
N SER A 216 -7.01 -25.89 4.95
CA SER A 216 -7.82 -26.05 3.73
C SER A 216 -8.61 -24.80 3.35
N ARG A 217 -8.75 -23.83 4.26
CA ARG A 217 -9.30 -22.49 3.99
C ARG A 217 -8.56 -21.79 2.85
N ILE A 218 -7.26 -22.04 2.70
CA ILE A 218 -6.46 -21.47 1.62
C ILE A 218 -6.60 -22.35 0.38
N THR A 219 -7.37 -21.92 -0.61
CA THR A 219 -7.71 -22.73 -1.78
C THR A 219 -6.84 -22.41 -3.01
N PHE A 220 -6.22 -21.23 -3.09
CA PHE A 220 -5.48 -20.82 -4.28
C PHE A 220 -4.12 -21.55 -4.41
N PRO A 221 -3.88 -22.33 -5.49
CA PRO A 221 -2.68 -23.14 -5.62
C PRO A 221 -1.35 -22.36 -5.57
N SER A 222 -1.33 -21.15 -6.12
CA SER A 222 -0.14 -20.28 -6.09
C SER A 222 0.21 -19.85 -4.67
N VAL A 223 -0.79 -19.45 -3.87
CA VAL A 223 -0.64 -19.08 -2.46
C VAL A 223 -0.18 -20.29 -1.65
N ARG A 224 -0.84 -21.45 -1.82
CA ARG A 224 -0.44 -22.69 -1.13
C ARG A 224 1.01 -23.08 -1.43
N SER A 225 1.41 -22.99 -2.70
CA SER A 225 2.79 -23.31 -3.14
C SER A 225 3.83 -22.33 -2.58
N ALA A 226 3.49 -21.05 -2.47
CA ALA A 226 4.38 -20.05 -1.86
C ALA A 226 4.51 -20.26 -0.35
N MET A 227 3.39 -20.48 0.35
CA MET A 227 3.37 -20.72 1.79
C MET A 227 4.05 -22.04 2.17
N ALA A 228 3.93 -23.10 1.36
CA ALA A 228 4.61 -24.38 1.61
C ALA A 228 6.15 -24.28 1.61
N LYS A 229 6.73 -23.22 1.02
CA LYS A 229 8.18 -22.95 1.09
C LYS A 229 8.60 -22.34 2.43
N LEU A 230 7.65 -21.71 3.13
CA LEU A 230 7.87 -20.97 4.38
C LEU A 230 7.45 -21.80 5.60
N LEU A 231 6.30 -22.45 5.51
CA LEU A 231 5.68 -23.20 6.59
C LEU A 231 6.38 -24.56 6.74
N LYS A 232 7.00 -24.76 7.91
CA LYS A 232 7.64 -26.01 8.32
C LYS A 232 7.08 -26.39 9.70
N PRO A 233 6.94 -27.68 10.02
CA PRO A 233 6.45 -28.09 11.34
C PRO A 233 7.32 -27.48 12.44
N ASN A 234 6.71 -26.70 13.31
CA ASN A 234 7.38 -26.01 14.41
C ASN A 234 6.49 -25.96 15.67
N PRO A 235 6.34 -27.09 16.40
CA PRO A 235 5.53 -27.15 17.61
C PRO A 235 5.99 -26.16 18.70
N GLU A 236 7.30 -25.91 18.82
CA GLU A 236 7.85 -24.98 19.82
C GLU A 236 7.36 -23.55 19.60
N LEU A 237 7.33 -23.09 18.34
CA LEU A 237 6.80 -21.77 18.00
C LEU A 237 5.28 -21.70 18.22
N ALA A 238 4.54 -22.76 17.87
CA ALA A 238 3.10 -22.81 18.11
C ALA A 238 2.80 -22.68 19.62
N ASP A 239 3.42 -23.50 20.46
CA ASP A 239 3.24 -23.48 21.91
C ASP A 239 3.66 -22.14 22.53
N LEU A 240 4.71 -21.50 21.99
CA LEU A 240 5.13 -20.16 22.38
C LEU A 240 4.04 -19.13 22.09
N ILE A 241 3.46 -19.14 20.88
CA ILE A 241 2.39 -18.21 20.48
C ILE A 241 1.13 -18.46 21.30
N GLU A 242 0.74 -19.72 21.53
CA GLU A 242 -0.42 -20.05 22.36
C GLU A 242 -0.25 -19.56 23.81
N LYS A 243 0.96 -19.74 24.37
CA LYS A 243 1.29 -19.23 25.70
C LYS A 243 1.26 -17.70 25.77
N LYS A 244 1.70 -17.01 24.73
CA LYS A 244 1.59 -15.55 24.61
C LYS A 244 0.13 -15.12 24.56
N CYS A 245 -0.65 -15.68 23.64
CA CYS A 245 -2.07 -15.36 23.47
C CYS A 245 -2.89 -15.62 24.74
N SER A 246 -2.70 -16.76 25.41
CA SER A 246 -3.43 -17.13 26.64
C SER A 246 -3.14 -16.23 27.84
N ARG A 247 -2.01 -15.51 27.85
CA ARG A 247 -1.65 -14.55 28.91
C ARG A 247 -2.22 -13.16 28.67
N LEU A 248 -2.60 -12.83 27.44
CA LEU A 248 -3.13 -11.53 27.10
C LEU A 248 -4.54 -11.36 27.69
N SER A 249 -4.71 -10.31 28.47
CA SER A 249 -6.04 -9.89 28.93
C SER A 249 -6.67 -8.97 27.90
N ASN A 250 -7.80 -9.40 27.32
CA ASN A 250 -8.55 -8.62 26.33
C ASN A 250 -7.70 -8.14 25.13
N TRP A 251 -6.66 -8.88 24.74
CA TRP A 251 -5.79 -8.55 23.59
C TRP A 251 -5.04 -7.21 23.69
N TYR A 252 -4.90 -6.64 24.88
CA TYR A 252 -4.12 -5.41 25.08
C TYR A 252 -2.64 -5.68 24.86
N GLY A 253 -1.96 -4.87 24.04
CA GLY A 253 -0.53 -5.07 23.74
C GLY A 253 -0.23 -6.30 22.88
N LEU A 254 -1.22 -6.80 22.13
CA LEU A 254 -1.06 -7.96 21.25
C LEU A 254 0.13 -7.85 20.29
N ILE A 255 0.33 -6.68 19.68
CA ILE A 255 1.39 -6.48 18.66
C ILE A 255 2.79 -6.66 19.26
N PRO A 256 3.20 -5.93 20.32
CA PRO A 256 4.52 -6.15 20.93
C PRO A 256 4.67 -7.52 21.59
N GLU A 257 3.59 -8.15 22.07
CA GLU A 257 3.67 -9.52 22.62
C GLU A 257 4.03 -10.55 21.54
N LEU A 258 3.38 -10.47 20.36
CA LEU A 258 3.70 -11.35 19.23
C LEU A 258 5.06 -11.00 18.61
N PHE A 259 5.32 -9.71 18.40
CA PHE A 259 6.47 -9.18 17.66
C PHE A 259 7.37 -8.37 18.59
N PRO A 260 8.25 -9.02 19.37
CA PRO A 260 9.02 -8.36 20.43
C PRO A 260 9.99 -7.30 19.92
N ASN A 261 10.38 -7.36 18.65
CA ASN A 261 11.32 -6.43 18.03
C ASN A 261 10.66 -5.30 17.24
N VAL A 262 9.32 -5.19 17.27
CA VAL A 262 8.58 -4.14 16.57
C VAL A 262 8.99 -2.75 17.07
N LYS A 263 9.37 -1.87 16.14
CA LYS A 263 9.83 -0.51 16.42
C LYS A 263 8.69 0.49 16.33
N TYR A 264 7.81 0.32 15.35
CA TYR A 264 6.65 1.19 15.16
C TYR A 264 5.59 0.53 14.27
N ILE A 265 4.39 1.10 14.33
CA ILE A 265 3.27 0.76 13.46
C ILE A 265 3.02 1.93 12.51
N TYR A 266 2.85 1.63 11.22
CA TYR A 266 2.79 2.65 10.17
C TYR A 266 1.55 2.51 9.29
N GLY A 267 0.86 3.62 9.06
CA GLY A 267 -0.28 3.68 8.14
C GLY A 267 -0.99 5.02 8.22
N ILE A 268 -1.94 5.29 7.33
CA ILE A 268 -2.75 6.51 7.40
C ILE A 268 -3.64 6.44 8.65
N MET A 269 -3.48 7.42 9.53
CA MET A 269 -4.11 7.48 10.85
C MET A 269 -4.97 8.72 11.07
N THR A 270 -4.95 9.67 10.13
CA THR A 270 -5.67 10.95 10.19
C THR A 270 -7.02 10.91 9.48
N GLY A 271 -7.86 11.91 9.75
CA GLY A 271 -9.15 12.08 9.06
C GLY A 271 -10.11 10.95 9.38
N SER A 272 -10.64 10.27 8.35
CA SER A 272 -11.60 9.17 8.55
C SER A 272 -11.02 7.95 9.27
N MET A 273 -9.70 7.91 9.48
CA MET A 273 -9.02 6.83 10.20
C MET A 273 -8.95 7.05 11.72
N GLU A 274 -9.22 8.26 12.21
CA GLU A 274 -9.18 8.61 13.64
C GLU A 274 -10.04 7.70 14.54
N PRO A 275 -11.26 7.29 14.15
CA PRO A 275 -12.08 6.38 14.97
C PRO A 275 -11.43 5.02 15.28
N TYR A 276 -10.46 4.58 14.46
CA TYR A 276 -9.78 3.31 14.64
C TYR A 276 -8.59 3.40 15.60
N LEU A 277 -8.09 4.61 15.90
CA LEU A 277 -6.89 4.80 16.70
C LEU A 277 -7.02 4.25 18.12
N LYS A 278 -8.21 4.32 18.72
CA LYS A 278 -8.44 3.73 20.05
C LYS A 278 -8.18 2.22 20.06
N LYS A 279 -8.73 1.48 19.09
CA LYS A 279 -8.55 0.02 19.00
C LYS A 279 -7.14 -0.32 18.51
N LEU A 280 -6.55 0.48 17.63
CA LEU A 280 -5.16 0.28 17.20
C LEU A 280 -4.17 0.49 18.36
N ARG A 281 -4.33 1.56 19.14
CA ARG A 281 -3.56 1.83 20.36
C ARG A 281 -3.70 0.70 21.37
N HIS A 282 -4.89 0.13 21.52
CA HIS A 282 -5.12 -1.03 22.37
C HIS A 282 -4.25 -2.23 21.98
N TYR A 283 -4.13 -2.54 20.68
CA TYR A 283 -3.22 -3.61 20.22
C TYR A 283 -1.74 -3.23 20.31
N ALA A 284 -1.43 -1.96 20.09
CA ALA A 284 -0.06 -1.44 20.07
C ALA A 284 0.56 -1.29 21.46
N ALA A 285 -0.26 -1.09 22.50
CA ALA A 285 0.20 -0.57 23.79
C ALA A 285 1.11 0.65 23.59
N ASP A 286 2.37 0.56 24.03
CA ASP A 286 3.36 1.64 23.97
C ASP A 286 4.10 1.73 22.63
N VAL A 287 3.86 0.80 21.70
CA VAL A 287 4.49 0.83 20.36
C VAL A 287 4.09 2.13 19.64
N PRO A 288 5.05 2.91 19.11
CA PRO A 288 4.77 4.14 18.37
C PRO A 288 3.80 3.92 17.20
N LEU A 289 2.81 4.81 17.09
CA LEU A 289 1.89 4.86 15.96
C LEU A 289 2.30 6.05 15.09
N ILE A 290 2.72 5.79 13.85
CA ILE A 290 3.26 6.81 12.95
C ILE A 290 2.32 6.94 11.75
N SER A 291 1.77 8.15 11.57
CA SER A 291 0.92 8.43 10.41
C SER A 291 1.73 8.49 9.12
N ALA A 292 1.19 7.85 8.08
CA ALA A 292 1.76 7.82 6.75
C ALA A 292 1.68 9.15 5.99
N ASP A 293 2.40 9.15 4.87
CA ASP A 293 2.47 10.26 3.93
C ASP A 293 1.09 10.63 3.35
N TYR A 294 0.96 11.89 2.92
CA TYR A 294 -0.26 12.41 2.33
C TYR A 294 -0.22 12.31 0.81
N GLY A 295 -1.23 11.68 0.22
CA GLY A 295 -1.34 11.52 -1.23
C GLY A 295 -2.73 11.07 -1.67
N SER A 296 -2.92 11.05 -2.98
CA SER A 296 -4.13 10.58 -3.65
C SER A 296 -3.78 9.81 -4.92
N SER A 297 -4.78 9.37 -5.69
CA SER A 297 -4.53 8.67 -6.96
C SER A 297 -3.92 9.59 -8.03
N GLU A 298 -4.11 10.89 -7.89
CA GLU A 298 -3.57 11.96 -8.74
C GLU A 298 -2.10 12.28 -8.44
N GLY A 299 -1.59 11.86 -7.28
CA GLY A 299 -0.19 12.02 -6.91
C GLY A 299 0.03 12.03 -5.40
N TRP A 300 1.27 11.76 -5.00
CA TRP A 300 1.70 11.96 -3.62
C TRP A 300 2.07 13.43 -3.40
N ILE A 301 1.60 13.98 -2.28
CA ILE A 301 1.62 15.42 -2.02
C ILE A 301 2.71 15.76 -1.00
N GLY A 302 2.83 15.00 0.09
CA GLY A 302 3.75 15.35 1.17
C GLY A 302 4.20 14.16 2.00
N ALA A 303 5.47 14.19 2.41
CA ALA A 303 6.04 13.25 3.36
C ALA A 303 5.79 13.72 4.80
N ASN A 304 5.51 12.79 5.71
CA ASN A 304 5.54 13.10 7.14
C ASN A 304 7.01 13.18 7.61
N ILE A 305 7.51 14.39 7.84
CA ILE A 305 8.89 14.64 8.28
C ILE A 305 9.05 14.69 9.81
N ASN A 306 7.95 14.59 10.56
CA ASN A 306 7.99 14.56 12.02
C ASN A 306 7.22 13.34 12.55
N PRO A 307 7.86 12.16 12.56
CA PRO A 307 7.20 10.90 12.91
C PRO A 307 6.89 10.78 14.41
N SER A 308 7.36 11.72 15.23
CA SER A 308 7.14 11.75 16.68
C SER A 308 5.92 12.57 17.10
N LEU A 309 5.37 13.39 16.20
CA LEU A 309 4.17 14.17 16.45
C LEU A 309 2.92 13.42 15.93
N PRO A 310 1.79 13.52 16.65
CA PRO A 310 0.53 12.89 16.26
C PRO A 310 -0.01 13.39 14.91
#